data_AF-A0A3D3R2N5-F1
#
_entry.id   AF-A0A3D3R2N5-F1
#
_cell.length_a   1.000
_cell.length_b   1.000
_cell.length_c   1.000
_cell.angle_alpha   90.00
_cell.angle_beta   90.00
_cell.angle_gamma   90.00
#
_symmetry.space_group_name_H-M   'P 1'
#
loop_
_entity.id
_entity.type
_entity.pdbx_description
1 polymer ?
#
loop_
_entity_poly.entity_id
_entity_poly.type
_entity_poly.pdbx_seq_one_letter_code
_entity_poly.pdbx_strand_id
1 'polypeptide(L)'
;MMQVIYQLQLSALPVVSTCWLTMVCLLAGLSACSQSPAVESGKTAVSDAGLKDEEDWRVIYIQDQKVGYVRNQTRIENQSGTKVVRTQSDSYLKFKRFGQLLNLEVHLQTTENSQGDLLSYEYQMKNPPANSTTTRGIVKDGQLEIETNIANQATNTRLLWKPDYYSPTYMDRVFSESPMQPGDKKSFSMLLAELSKITEVNLAALDYESVERPGGTREKCLHVKMQQSLLPGMTTDLYVNQQGEVIKSATDFLGAKMLIYQASKEEALEELSGKELDLAMQTLVPVSPIPRAHETEQVIYQVSMQKDDPAKYLVAGDTQQIKRLDANRVELTVTKAAEPEAFPAADIDAEFVNPTQFLQSTDEGVIQHAEAAVQSETNPWKQALLMEKYVHRNLKKKNFSTALASATEVARNMEGDCTEHAMLLAAMLRAQKLPARVAVGLVYIPNRKSFGGHMWTEVFLDQRWIPLDATLGKGGIGAGHIKLGDSSLSENGPTPLALFLPVIQSVGKLSIEVRDDHPRTQ
;
A
#
# COMPACT_ATOMS: atom_id res chain seq x y z
N MET A 1 24.09 2.90 59.55
CA MET A 1 23.30 3.97 58.92
C MET A 1 22.97 3.47 57.52
N MET A 2 21.70 3.33 57.17
CA MET A 2 21.26 2.47 56.04
C MET A 2 21.55 3.08 54.66
N GLN A 3 22.00 2.22 53.74
CA GLN A 3 21.78 2.42 52.30
C GLN A 3 20.28 2.25 52.00
N VAL A 4 19.74 3.06 51.10
CA VAL A 4 18.43 2.83 50.50
C VAL A 4 18.62 2.65 49.00
N ILE A 5 18.27 1.45 48.53
CA ILE A 5 18.33 1.05 47.13
C ILE A 5 17.05 1.52 46.45
N TYR A 6 17.16 2.33 45.39
CA TYR A 6 16.04 2.56 44.49
C TYR A 6 15.87 1.33 43.59
N GLN A 7 14.96 0.42 43.97
CA GLN A 7 14.42 -0.55 43.02
C GLN A 7 13.43 0.16 42.09
N LEU A 8 13.84 0.39 40.85
CA LEU A 8 12.89 0.58 39.75
C LEU A 8 12.18 -0.76 39.51
N GLN A 9 10.91 -0.85 39.90
CA GLN A 9 10.05 -1.95 39.50
C GLN A 9 9.81 -1.85 38.00
N LEU A 10 10.41 -2.78 37.25
CA LEU A 10 10.03 -3.06 35.86
C LEU A 10 8.64 -3.72 35.85
N SER A 11 7.60 -2.88 35.88
CA SER A 11 6.25 -3.26 35.44
C SER A 11 6.32 -3.81 34.02
N ALA A 12 5.42 -4.75 33.70
CA ALA A 12 5.30 -5.30 32.35
C ALA A 12 5.05 -4.16 31.34
N LEU A 13 5.69 -4.23 30.17
CA LEU A 13 5.48 -3.26 29.10
C LEU A 13 4.43 -3.83 28.14
N PRO A 14 3.21 -3.26 28.07
CA PRO A 14 2.25 -3.72 27.07
C PRO A 14 2.81 -3.45 25.67
N VAL A 15 2.82 -4.49 24.82
CA VAL A 15 3.37 -4.47 23.46
C VAL A 15 2.22 -4.25 22.48
N VAL A 16 2.24 -3.25 21.61
CA VAL A 16 1.05 -2.75 20.89
C VAL A 16 1.38 -2.19 19.47
N SER A 17 2.18 -2.91 18.67
CA SER A 17 2.74 -2.43 17.38
C SER A 17 1.81 -2.43 16.16
N THR A 18 0.53 -2.73 16.34
CA THR A 18 -0.25 -3.44 15.32
C THR A 18 -0.99 -2.58 14.31
N CYS A 19 -1.06 -1.26 14.49
CA CYS A 19 -2.06 -0.46 13.78
C CYS A 19 -1.70 -0.13 12.32
N TRP A 20 -0.45 -0.35 11.91
CA TRP A 20 0.10 0.17 10.64
C TRP A 20 0.68 -0.89 9.70
N LEU A 21 1.40 -1.89 10.22
CA LEU A 21 1.82 -3.07 9.45
C LEU A 21 0.64 -3.68 8.67
N THR A 22 -0.51 -3.81 9.34
CA THR A 22 -1.77 -4.31 8.76
C THR A 22 -2.32 -3.44 7.63
N MET A 23 -2.16 -2.12 7.72
CA MET A 23 -2.70 -1.20 6.72
C MET A 23 -1.82 -1.17 5.47
N VAL A 24 -0.49 -1.26 5.64
CA VAL A 24 0.46 -1.37 4.54
C VAL A 24 0.29 -2.67 3.76
N CYS A 25 0.02 -3.79 4.42
CA CYS A 25 -0.38 -5.04 3.76
C CYS A 25 -1.52 -4.81 2.76
N LEU A 26 -2.65 -4.24 3.24
CA LEU A 26 -3.88 -4.13 2.45
C LEU A 26 -3.75 -3.16 1.26
N LEU A 27 -2.85 -2.18 1.36
CA LEU A 27 -2.65 -1.12 0.37
C LEU A 27 -2.05 -1.63 -0.97
N ALA A 28 -1.40 -2.80 -0.98
CA ALA A 28 -0.90 -3.43 -2.22
C ALA A 28 -1.96 -4.29 -2.96
N GLY A 29 -2.99 -4.79 -2.26
CA GLY A 29 -3.89 -5.85 -2.77
C GLY A 29 -5.02 -5.42 -3.72
N LEU A 30 -4.81 -4.44 -4.62
CA LEU A 30 -5.89 -3.82 -5.41
C LEU A 30 -5.91 -4.23 -6.90
N SER A 31 -6.47 -5.43 -7.22
CA SER A 31 -6.84 -5.88 -8.59
C SER A 31 -7.46 -7.31 -8.69
N ALA A 32 -7.82 -7.80 -9.89
CA ALA A 32 -8.92 -8.77 -10.16
C ALA A 32 -8.75 -10.12 -10.97
N CYS A 33 -8.86 -11.35 -10.37
CA CYS A 33 -9.50 -12.63 -10.88
C CYS A 33 -8.81 -14.06 -10.73
N SER A 34 -9.58 -15.08 -10.28
CA SER A 34 -9.32 -16.56 -10.35
C SER A 34 -8.82 -17.38 -9.10
N GLN A 35 -7.74 -18.19 -9.17
CA GLN A 35 -7.29 -19.23 -8.19
C GLN A 35 -5.74 -19.43 -8.20
N SER A 36 -5.00 -20.19 -7.34
CA SER A 36 -5.27 -21.16 -6.23
C SER A 36 -4.01 -21.34 -5.30
N PRO A 37 -4.03 -22.08 -4.15
CA PRO A 37 -2.98 -22.04 -3.10
C PRO A 37 -2.07 -23.30 -2.95
N ALA A 38 -0.94 -23.12 -2.26
CA ALA A 38 -0.06 -24.19 -1.73
C ALA A 38 0.07 -24.09 -0.19
N VAL A 39 0.33 -25.23 0.48
CA VAL A 39 0.36 -25.37 1.95
C VAL A 39 1.79 -25.30 2.48
N GLU A 40 2.04 -24.53 3.54
CA GLU A 40 3.35 -24.40 4.19
C GLU A 40 3.58 -25.50 5.24
N SER A 41 4.85 -25.85 5.51
CA SER A 41 5.23 -26.95 6.41
C SER A 41 5.76 -26.44 7.75
N GLY A 42 5.30 -27.07 8.84
CA GLY A 42 5.63 -26.64 10.20
C GLY A 42 7.10 -26.87 10.60
N LYS A 43 7.61 -26.04 11.52
CA LYS A 43 8.91 -26.22 12.18
C LYS A 43 8.81 -26.17 13.69
N THR A 44 9.77 -26.87 14.30
CA THR A 44 9.85 -27.23 15.72
C THR A 44 10.28 -26.06 16.59
N ALA A 45 9.68 -25.93 17.77
CA ALA A 45 10.13 -25.00 18.80
C ALA A 45 11.37 -25.53 19.56
N VAL A 46 12.28 -24.64 19.91
CA VAL A 46 13.32 -24.86 20.92
C VAL A 46 13.12 -23.81 22.01
N SER A 47 12.88 -24.25 23.24
CA SER A 47 12.73 -23.37 24.41
C SER A 47 14.09 -23.02 24.99
N ASP A 48 14.30 -21.75 25.35
CA ASP A 48 15.35 -21.37 26.29
C ASP A 48 14.79 -20.42 27.37
N ALA A 49 15.31 -20.53 28.59
CA ALA A 49 14.60 -20.14 29.80
C ALA A 49 14.97 -18.73 30.34
N GLY A 50 14.03 -18.10 31.04
CA GLY A 50 14.35 -17.11 32.08
C GLY A 50 14.25 -15.63 31.71
N LEU A 51 13.58 -15.28 30.62
CA LEU A 51 13.26 -13.88 30.27
C LEU A 51 11.73 -13.69 30.27
N LYS A 52 11.27 -12.49 30.64
CA LYS A 52 9.86 -12.12 30.44
C LYS A 52 9.64 -11.91 28.94
N ASP A 53 9.07 -12.90 28.30
CA ASP A 53 8.46 -12.75 26.98
C ASP A 53 7.05 -12.18 27.20
N GLU A 54 6.79 -10.99 26.66
CA GLU A 54 5.49 -10.33 26.71
C GLU A 54 4.85 -10.46 25.31
N GLU A 55 3.71 -11.19 25.22
CA GLU A 55 2.93 -11.35 23.98
C GLU A 55 1.66 -10.49 24.03
N ASP A 56 1.33 -9.82 22.92
CA ASP A 56 0.04 -9.16 22.69
C ASP A 56 -0.59 -9.71 21.41
N TRP A 57 -1.87 -10.07 21.50
CA TRP A 57 -2.62 -10.69 20.42
C TRP A 57 -3.78 -9.80 20.03
N ARG A 58 -4.00 -9.67 18.72
CA ARG A 58 -5.03 -8.80 18.17
C ARG A 58 -5.74 -9.41 17.00
N VAL A 59 -6.99 -9.02 16.84
CA VAL A 59 -7.85 -9.44 15.74
C VAL A 59 -8.16 -8.25 14.84
N ILE A 60 -8.14 -8.49 13.53
CA ILE A 60 -8.40 -7.49 12.49
C ILE A 60 -9.75 -7.80 11.85
N TYR A 61 -10.63 -6.80 11.82
CA TYR A 61 -11.90 -6.82 11.10
C TYR A 61 -11.89 -5.76 10.00
N ILE A 62 -12.54 -6.06 8.88
CA ILE A 62 -12.98 -5.05 7.91
C ILE A 62 -14.50 -5.21 7.78
N GLN A 63 -15.24 -4.12 8.00
CA GLN A 63 -16.66 -4.19 8.33
C GLN A 63 -16.85 -5.14 9.54
N ASP A 64 -17.77 -6.10 9.43
CA ASP A 64 -18.06 -7.10 10.46
C ASP A 64 -17.40 -8.47 10.16
N GLN A 65 -16.44 -8.53 9.24
CA GLN A 65 -15.74 -9.79 8.90
C GLN A 65 -14.33 -9.80 9.48
N LYS A 66 -13.99 -10.86 10.23
CA LYS A 66 -12.63 -11.14 10.69
C LYS A 66 -11.78 -11.45 9.46
N VAL A 67 -10.75 -10.67 9.22
CA VAL A 67 -9.84 -10.82 8.06
C VAL A 67 -8.43 -11.22 8.48
N GLY A 68 -8.09 -11.22 9.76
CA GLY A 68 -6.72 -11.49 10.18
C GLY A 68 -6.45 -11.29 11.66
N TYR A 69 -5.17 -11.38 12.00
CA TYR A 69 -4.66 -11.13 13.34
C TYR A 69 -3.26 -10.49 13.30
N VAL A 70 -2.84 -9.96 14.44
CA VAL A 70 -1.45 -9.55 14.69
C VAL A 70 -1.00 -10.15 16.00
N ARG A 71 0.25 -10.61 16.03
CA ARG A 71 0.95 -11.07 17.23
C ARG A 71 2.17 -10.19 17.43
N ASN A 72 2.29 -9.56 18.58
CA ASN A 72 3.55 -8.98 19.01
C ASN A 72 4.21 -9.86 20.07
N GLN A 73 5.54 -9.94 20.06
CA GLN A 73 6.35 -10.56 21.10
C GLN A 73 7.54 -9.64 21.40
N THR A 74 7.64 -9.15 22.63
CA THR A 74 8.82 -8.42 23.10
C THR A 74 9.67 -9.29 24.02
N ARG A 75 10.97 -9.25 23.79
CA ARG A 75 11.98 -9.97 24.56
C ARG A 75 13.16 -9.06 24.88
N ILE A 76 13.62 -9.12 26.12
CA ILE A 76 14.82 -8.41 26.58
C ILE A 76 16.00 -9.36 26.48
N GLU A 77 17.05 -8.98 25.76
CA GLU A 77 18.24 -9.82 25.56
C GLU A 77 19.53 -9.11 25.97
N ASN A 78 20.60 -9.85 26.22
CA ASN A 78 21.95 -9.32 26.39
C ASN A 78 22.76 -9.58 25.11
N GLN A 79 22.99 -8.54 24.31
CA GLN A 79 23.78 -8.61 23.09
C GLN A 79 25.14 -7.94 23.32
N SER A 80 26.23 -8.72 23.25
CA SER A 80 27.61 -8.23 23.43
C SER A 80 27.84 -7.43 24.73
N GLY A 81 27.18 -7.82 25.82
CA GLY A 81 27.24 -7.14 27.12
C GLY A 81 26.32 -5.92 27.27
N THR A 82 25.56 -5.56 26.23
CA THR A 82 24.54 -4.50 26.27
C THR A 82 23.14 -5.10 26.36
N LYS A 83 22.29 -4.53 27.22
CA LYS A 83 20.87 -4.92 27.31
C LYS A 83 20.10 -4.28 26.14
N VAL A 84 19.48 -5.11 25.32
CA VAL A 84 18.66 -4.70 24.17
C VAL A 84 17.22 -5.17 24.34
N VAL A 85 16.29 -4.46 23.71
CA VAL A 85 14.87 -4.85 23.60
C VAL A 85 14.65 -5.26 22.15
N ARG A 86 14.19 -6.50 21.93
CA ARG A 86 13.79 -6.99 20.60
C ARG A 86 12.28 -7.18 20.59
N THR A 87 11.63 -6.56 19.62
CA THR A 87 10.18 -6.71 19.41
C THR A 87 9.94 -7.30 18.03
N GLN A 88 9.25 -8.43 17.99
CA GLN A 88 8.72 -9.05 16.78
C GLN A 88 7.24 -8.68 16.65
N SER A 89 6.79 -8.28 15.48
CA SER A 89 5.38 -8.11 15.13
C SER A 89 5.08 -8.90 13.87
N ASP A 90 4.23 -9.92 13.99
CA ASP A 90 3.79 -10.80 12.91
C ASP A 90 2.33 -10.47 12.57
N SER A 91 2.06 -10.04 11.33
CA SER A 91 0.73 -9.68 10.84
C SER A 91 0.27 -10.66 9.76
N TYR A 92 -0.93 -11.21 9.95
CA TYR A 92 -1.56 -12.16 9.05
C TYR A 92 -2.91 -11.64 8.61
N LEU A 93 -3.11 -11.42 7.30
CA LEU A 93 -4.40 -11.06 6.71
C LEU A 93 -4.76 -12.01 5.58
N LYS A 94 -6.06 -12.29 5.46
CA LYS A 94 -6.65 -13.20 4.49
C LYS A 94 -8.00 -12.66 4.04
N PHE A 95 -8.12 -12.38 2.74
CA PHE A 95 -9.33 -11.88 2.10
C PHE A 95 -9.36 -12.28 0.63
N LYS A 96 -10.42 -11.90 -0.10
CA LYS A 96 -10.62 -12.23 -1.51
C LYS A 96 -10.44 -11.05 -2.46
N ARG A 97 -10.04 -11.39 -3.68
CA ARG A 97 -9.92 -10.49 -4.84
C ARG A 97 -10.55 -11.15 -6.08
N PHE A 98 -11.80 -10.83 -6.40
CA PHE A 98 -12.56 -11.46 -7.49
C PHE A 98 -12.52 -13.00 -7.41
N GLY A 99 -12.82 -13.53 -6.22
CA GLY A 99 -12.80 -14.97 -5.91
C GLY A 99 -11.43 -15.58 -5.59
N GLN A 100 -10.30 -14.96 -6.01
CA GLN A 100 -8.94 -15.35 -5.57
C GLN A 100 -8.84 -15.18 -4.06
N LEU A 101 -8.11 -16.06 -3.38
CA LEU A 101 -7.68 -15.80 -2.01
C LEU A 101 -6.33 -15.09 -2.02
N LEU A 102 -6.24 -13.95 -1.36
CA LEU A 102 -4.98 -13.27 -1.05
C LEU A 102 -4.67 -13.49 0.43
N ASN A 103 -3.51 -14.10 0.70
CA ASN A 103 -2.92 -14.20 2.03
C ASN A 103 -1.75 -13.22 2.09
N LEU A 104 -1.75 -12.32 3.07
CA LEU A 104 -0.67 -11.39 3.34
C LEU A 104 -0.05 -11.76 4.68
N GLU A 105 1.27 -11.93 4.68
CA GLU A 105 2.05 -12.19 5.87
C GLU A 105 3.21 -11.19 5.90
N VAL A 106 3.27 -10.42 6.99
CA VAL A 106 4.29 -9.39 7.21
C VAL A 106 4.92 -9.62 8.57
N HIS A 107 6.24 -9.51 8.59
CA HIS A 107 7.07 -9.59 9.79
C HIS A 107 7.84 -8.29 9.95
N LEU A 108 7.81 -7.72 11.15
CA LEU A 108 8.68 -6.63 11.55
C LEU A 108 9.42 -7.04 12.83
N GLN A 109 10.75 -7.05 12.76
CA GLN A 109 11.61 -7.15 13.93
C GLN A 109 12.28 -5.81 14.16
N THR A 110 12.19 -5.25 15.36
CA THR A 110 13.02 -4.12 15.80
C THR A 110 14.00 -4.59 16.87
N THR A 111 15.16 -3.93 16.96
CA THR A 111 16.07 -4.05 18.11
C THR A 111 16.42 -2.64 18.58
N GLU A 112 16.11 -2.37 19.84
CA GLU A 112 16.32 -1.09 20.53
C GLU A 112 17.35 -1.25 21.66
N ASN A 113 17.97 -0.15 22.07
CA ASN A 113 18.70 -0.10 23.35
C ASN A 113 17.72 0.01 24.54
N SER A 114 18.24 0.03 25.77
CA SER A 114 17.41 0.17 26.98
C SER A 114 16.78 1.56 27.19
N GLN A 115 17.03 2.54 26.32
CA GLN A 115 16.39 3.85 26.29
C GLN A 115 15.27 3.93 25.23
N GLY A 116 15.13 2.89 24.39
CA GLY A 116 14.16 2.85 23.29
C GLY A 116 14.68 3.39 21.96
N ASP A 117 15.97 3.72 21.85
CA ASP A 117 16.57 4.14 20.58
C ASP A 117 16.72 2.95 19.64
N LEU A 118 16.33 3.12 18.38
CA LEU A 118 16.48 2.10 17.35
C LEU A 118 17.96 1.82 17.07
N LEU A 119 18.35 0.54 17.15
CA LEU A 119 19.66 0.05 16.71
C LEU A 119 19.56 -0.56 15.30
N SER A 120 18.53 -1.39 15.08
CA SER A 120 18.24 -1.98 13.77
C SER A 120 16.78 -2.40 13.63
N TYR A 121 16.34 -2.57 12.38
CA TYR A 121 15.08 -3.25 12.06
C TYR A 121 15.25 -4.20 10.87
N GLU A 122 14.36 -5.19 10.80
CA GLU A 122 14.15 -6.06 9.65
C GLU A 122 12.65 -6.14 9.37
N TYR A 123 12.24 -5.69 8.19
CA TYR A 123 10.89 -5.80 7.66
C TYR A 123 10.87 -6.85 6.55
N GLN A 124 9.89 -7.74 6.56
CA GLN A 124 9.65 -8.72 5.51
C GLN A 124 8.16 -8.75 5.15
N MET A 125 7.87 -8.74 3.85
CA MET A 125 6.54 -9.00 3.30
C MET A 125 6.60 -10.25 2.43
N LYS A 126 5.88 -11.32 2.80
CA LYS A 126 5.73 -12.51 1.94
C LYS A 126 4.70 -12.21 0.85
N ASN A 127 5.06 -12.46 -0.41
CA ASN A 127 4.22 -12.17 -1.59
C ASN A 127 3.96 -13.40 -2.48
N PRO A 128 3.62 -14.59 -1.95
CA PRO A 128 3.60 -15.83 -2.72
C PRO A 128 2.62 -15.75 -3.92
N PRO A 129 3.01 -16.19 -5.13
CA PRO A 129 4.24 -16.93 -5.47
C PRO A 129 5.46 -16.06 -5.84
N ALA A 130 5.38 -14.73 -5.78
CA ALA A 130 6.55 -13.86 -5.90
C ALA A 130 7.47 -13.99 -4.66
N ASN A 131 8.70 -13.48 -4.76
CA ASN A 131 9.64 -13.54 -3.65
C ASN A 131 9.19 -12.58 -2.53
N SER A 132 9.59 -12.88 -1.30
CA SER A 132 9.41 -11.94 -0.20
C SER A 132 10.23 -10.67 -0.47
N THR A 133 9.62 -9.50 -0.27
CA THR A 133 10.37 -8.26 -0.14
C THR A 133 10.98 -8.23 1.26
N THR A 134 12.28 -7.94 1.37
CA THR A 134 12.93 -7.71 2.67
C THR A 134 13.61 -6.35 2.70
N THR A 135 13.57 -5.71 3.85
CA THR A 135 14.25 -4.44 4.10
C THR A 135 14.91 -4.50 5.47
N ARG A 136 16.21 -4.20 5.53
CA ARG A 136 16.99 -4.20 6.77
C ARG A 136 17.60 -2.83 6.96
N GLY A 137 17.43 -2.25 8.14
CA GLY A 137 18.03 -0.97 8.51
C GLY A 137 18.93 -1.09 9.72
N ILE A 138 20.07 -0.40 9.70
CA ILE A 138 21.01 -0.29 10.82
C ILE A 138 21.28 1.19 11.10
N VAL A 139 21.09 1.62 12.34
CA VAL A 139 21.43 2.98 12.77
C VAL A 139 22.92 3.03 13.12
N LYS A 140 23.67 3.90 12.44
CA LYS A 140 25.11 4.06 12.61
C LYS A 140 25.54 5.49 12.26
N ASP A 141 26.39 6.10 13.09
CA ASP A 141 27.03 7.39 12.83
C ASP A 141 26.06 8.54 12.43
N GLY A 142 24.85 8.55 13.00
CA GLY A 142 23.80 9.54 12.68
C GLY A 142 23.11 9.31 11.32
N GLN A 143 23.24 8.11 10.76
CA GLN A 143 22.54 7.65 9.56
C GLN A 143 21.76 6.36 9.88
N LEU A 144 20.67 6.14 9.15
CA LEU A 144 20.03 4.85 9.01
C LEU A 144 20.44 4.31 7.63
N GLU A 145 21.30 3.29 7.61
CA GLU A 145 21.68 2.58 6.40
C GLU A 145 20.65 1.49 6.12
N ILE A 146 20.03 1.51 4.93
CA ILE A 146 18.89 0.64 4.58
C ILE A 146 19.24 -0.18 3.33
N GLU A 147 19.18 -1.51 3.47
CA GLU A 147 19.25 -2.46 2.37
C GLU A 147 17.85 -3.02 2.08
N THR A 148 17.34 -2.82 0.87
CA THR A 148 16.06 -3.41 0.41
C THR A 148 16.34 -4.43 -0.68
N ASN A 149 15.82 -5.65 -0.53
CA ASN A 149 15.93 -6.73 -1.49
C ASN A 149 14.56 -7.08 -2.07
N ILE A 150 14.45 -6.97 -3.39
CA ILE A 150 13.29 -7.34 -4.19
C ILE A 150 13.78 -8.22 -5.34
N ALA A 151 13.16 -9.38 -5.58
CA ALA A 151 13.51 -10.30 -6.67
C ALA A 151 14.97 -10.81 -6.73
N ASN A 152 15.67 -10.82 -5.58
CA ASN A 152 17.11 -11.04 -5.40
C ASN A 152 18.02 -9.89 -5.89
N GLN A 153 17.47 -8.70 -6.14
CA GLN A 153 18.22 -7.48 -6.38
C GLN A 153 18.22 -6.61 -5.11
N ALA A 154 19.41 -6.32 -4.57
CA ALA A 154 19.57 -5.47 -3.40
C ALA A 154 19.85 -4.01 -3.80
N THR A 155 19.09 -3.08 -3.23
CA THR A 155 19.34 -1.63 -3.31
C THR A 155 19.76 -1.12 -1.93
N ASN A 156 20.64 -0.12 -1.90
CA ASN A 156 21.13 0.49 -0.68
C ASN A 156 20.77 1.97 -0.66
N THR A 157 20.13 2.43 0.40
CA THR A 157 19.78 3.84 0.64
C THR A 157 20.25 4.27 2.02
N ARG A 158 20.28 5.59 2.26
CA ARG A 158 20.63 6.18 3.55
C ARG A 158 19.67 7.30 3.89
N LEU A 159 19.29 7.38 5.16
CA LEU A 159 18.53 8.49 5.72
C LEU A 159 19.31 9.14 6.86
N LEU A 160 19.17 10.45 7.03
CA LEU A 160 19.61 11.13 8.23
C LEU A 160 18.83 10.61 9.44
N TRP A 161 19.52 10.02 10.40
CA TRP A 161 18.93 9.55 11.66
C TRP A 161 19.21 10.57 12.76
N LYS A 162 18.15 11.15 13.33
CA LYS A 162 18.27 12.09 14.45
C LYS A 162 18.00 11.39 15.78
N PRO A 163 18.59 11.85 16.91
CA PRO A 163 18.34 11.25 18.23
C PRO A 163 16.90 11.37 18.73
N ASP A 164 16.08 12.25 18.15
CA ASP A 164 14.65 12.43 18.46
C ASP A 164 13.71 11.61 17.55
N TYR A 165 14.26 10.74 16.70
CA TYR A 165 13.48 9.82 15.87
C TYR A 165 13.25 8.49 16.59
N TYR A 166 11.98 8.15 16.75
CA TYR A 166 11.55 6.93 17.41
C TYR A 166 11.53 5.72 16.46
N SER A 167 11.62 4.53 17.05
CA SER A 167 11.47 3.26 16.36
C SER A 167 10.04 3.05 15.83
N PRO A 168 9.83 2.08 14.91
CA PRO A 168 8.50 1.63 14.53
C PRO A 168 7.61 1.18 15.71
N THR A 169 8.23 0.63 16.76
CA THR A 169 7.57 0.04 17.95
C THR A 169 7.41 1.01 19.13
N TYR A 170 7.60 2.32 18.90
CA TYR A 170 7.37 3.32 19.95
C TYR A 170 5.87 3.57 20.22
N MET A 171 5.02 3.39 19.20
CA MET A 171 3.56 3.48 19.33
C MET A 171 3.00 2.53 20.39
N ASP A 172 3.71 1.44 20.67
CA ASP A 172 3.37 0.43 21.65
C ASP A 172 3.27 0.99 23.08
N ARG A 173 4.17 1.93 23.40
CA ARG A 173 4.47 2.40 24.76
C ARG A 173 4.29 3.90 24.96
N VAL A 174 4.06 4.67 23.89
CA VAL A 174 3.90 6.14 23.94
C VAL A 174 2.84 6.63 24.94
N PHE A 175 1.80 5.83 25.20
CA PHE A 175 0.73 6.16 26.16
C PHE A 175 0.96 5.65 27.58
N SER A 176 1.82 4.65 27.79
CA SER A 176 2.21 4.18 29.13
C SER A 176 3.42 4.96 29.67
N GLU A 177 4.39 5.29 28.82
CA GLU A 177 5.52 6.17 29.14
C GLU A 177 5.08 7.64 29.31
N SER A 178 4.11 8.08 28.52
CA SER A 178 3.62 9.46 28.54
C SER A 178 2.08 9.49 28.37
N PRO A 179 1.34 9.21 29.46
CA PRO A 179 -0.13 9.25 29.46
C PRO A 179 -0.67 10.61 29.01
N MET A 180 -1.81 10.58 28.33
CA MET A 180 -2.54 11.77 27.87
C MET A 180 -3.86 11.93 28.63
N GLN A 181 -4.37 13.16 28.66
CA GLN A 181 -5.68 13.55 29.20
C GLN A 181 -6.52 14.25 28.11
N PRO A 182 -7.85 14.37 28.29
CA PRO A 182 -8.69 15.07 27.33
C PRO A 182 -8.23 16.50 27.01
N GLY A 183 -8.07 16.79 25.72
CA GLY A 183 -7.57 18.07 25.20
C GLY A 183 -6.05 18.09 24.93
N ASP A 184 -5.28 17.11 25.42
CA ASP A 184 -3.85 17.04 25.16
C ASP A 184 -3.52 16.82 23.68
N LYS A 185 -2.36 17.32 23.27
CA LYS A 185 -1.77 17.07 21.96
C LYS A 185 -0.31 16.65 22.12
N LYS A 186 0.13 15.73 21.28
CA LYS A 186 1.51 15.24 21.23
C LYS A 186 1.91 15.04 19.78
N SER A 187 3.12 15.43 19.40
CA SER A 187 3.72 15.02 18.13
C SER A 187 5.15 14.51 18.33
N PHE A 188 5.58 13.63 17.43
CA PHE A 188 6.92 13.06 17.39
C PHE A 188 7.20 12.48 16.00
N SER A 189 8.47 12.30 15.67
CA SER A 189 8.88 11.64 14.43
C SER A 189 9.25 10.18 14.69
N MET A 190 8.81 9.27 13.83
CA MET A 190 9.18 7.85 13.91
C MET A 190 9.48 7.27 12.53
N LEU A 191 10.23 6.17 12.50
CA LEU A 191 10.41 5.39 11.28
C LEU A 191 9.13 4.59 10.94
N LEU A 192 8.63 4.77 9.71
CA LEU A 192 7.66 3.87 9.10
C LEU A 192 8.44 2.87 8.22
N ALA A 193 8.75 1.71 8.81
CA ALA A 193 9.72 0.74 8.30
C ALA A 193 9.36 0.22 6.89
N GLU A 194 8.07 0.03 6.64
CA GLU A 194 7.48 -0.49 5.42
C GLU A 194 7.61 0.50 4.25
N LEU A 195 7.71 1.79 4.56
CA LEU A 195 7.99 2.86 3.59
C LEU A 195 9.47 3.25 3.53
N SER A 196 10.29 2.79 4.49
CA SER A 196 11.67 3.25 4.69
C SER A 196 11.77 4.78 4.68
N LYS A 197 10.86 5.46 5.40
CA LYS A 197 10.81 6.92 5.53
C LYS A 197 10.39 7.32 6.94
N ILE A 198 10.80 8.51 7.36
CA ILE A 198 10.39 9.11 8.64
C ILE A 198 9.02 9.77 8.46
N THR A 199 8.09 9.49 9.37
CA THR A 199 6.76 10.11 9.43
C THR A 199 6.63 10.93 10.72
N GLU A 200 5.95 12.07 10.64
CA GLU A 200 5.54 12.83 11.82
C GLU A 200 4.16 12.36 12.25
N VAL A 201 4.10 11.79 13.47
CA VAL A 201 2.85 11.37 14.11
C VAL A 201 2.29 12.54 14.89
N ASN A 202 1.01 12.82 14.69
CA ASN A 202 0.25 13.83 15.43
C ASN A 202 -0.89 13.15 16.18
N LEU A 203 -0.91 13.29 17.51
CA LEU A 203 -1.93 12.76 18.42
C LEU A 203 -2.74 13.91 19.03
N ALA A 204 -4.07 13.77 19.04
CA ALA A 204 -4.99 14.67 19.72
C ALA A 204 -5.98 13.87 20.59
N ALA A 205 -5.90 14.05 21.91
CA ALA A 205 -6.81 13.42 22.85
C ALA A 205 -8.16 14.17 22.89
N LEU A 206 -9.23 13.42 22.65
CA LEU A 206 -10.62 13.84 22.79
C LEU A 206 -11.10 13.47 24.20
N ASP A 207 -12.39 13.18 24.39
CA ASP A 207 -12.92 12.77 25.70
C ASP A 207 -12.79 11.25 25.91
N TYR A 208 -13.20 10.79 27.09
CA TYR A 208 -13.36 9.38 27.40
C TYR A 208 -14.67 8.82 26.85
N GLU A 209 -14.58 7.72 26.10
CA GLU A 209 -15.71 7.00 25.53
C GLU A 209 -15.85 5.60 26.14
N SER A 210 -17.07 5.05 26.13
CA SER A 210 -17.29 3.63 26.49
C SER A 210 -17.18 2.79 25.23
N VAL A 211 -16.15 1.94 25.19
CA VAL A 211 -15.78 1.14 24.03
C VAL A 211 -16.17 -0.30 24.25
N GLU A 212 -16.89 -0.88 23.29
CA GLU A 212 -17.25 -2.29 23.28
C GLU A 212 -16.11 -3.13 22.68
N ARG A 213 -15.72 -4.19 23.40
CA ARG A 213 -14.74 -5.20 22.99
C ARG A 213 -15.45 -6.40 22.34
N PRO A 214 -14.75 -7.23 21.56
CA PRO A 214 -15.23 -8.57 21.22
C PRO A 214 -15.73 -9.30 22.48
N GLY A 215 -16.81 -10.08 22.35
CA GLY A 215 -17.50 -10.68 23.50
C GLY A 215 -18.44 -9.75 24.29
N GLY A 216 -18.60 -8.49 23.89
CA GLY A 216 -19.64 -7.58 24.41
C GLY A 216 -19.33 -6.91 25.76
N THR A 217 -18.10 -7.05 26.27
CA THR A 217 -17.65 -6.27 27.43
C THR A 217 -17.41 -4.81 27.05
N ARG A 218 -17.53 -3.89 28.02
CA ARG A 218 -17.32 -2.45 27.80
C ARG A 218 -16.27 -1.89 28.75
N GLU A 219 -15.39 -1.07 28.19
CA GLU A 219 -14.28 -0.43 28.90
C GLU A 219 -14.35 1.10 28.69
N LYS A 220 -13.82 1.88 29.63
CA LYS A 220 -13.75 3.34 29.50
C LYS A 220 -12.37 3.73 29.00
N CYS A 221 -12.30 4.28 27.79
CA CYS A 221 -11.04 4.57 27.10
C CYS A 221 -10.96 6.04 26.69
N LEU A 222 -9.77 6.62 26.74
CA LEU A 222 -9.48 7.90 26.11
C LEU A 222 -9.51 7.71 24.59
N HIS A 223 -10.33 8.48 23.88
CA HIS A 223 -10.32 8.50 22.44
C HIS A 223 -9.22 9.47 21.96
N VAL A 224 -8.20 8.95 21.26
CA VAL A 224 -7.10 9.73 20.71
C VAL A 224 -7.14 9.64 19.18
N LYS A 225 -7.22 10.77 18.49
CA LYS A 225 -7.07 10.82 17.04
C LYS A 225 -5.62 10.90 16.65
N MET A 226 -5.23 10.05 15.69
CA MET A 226 -3.88 10.00 15.14
C MET A 226 -3.87 10.31 13.64
N GLN A 227 -2.89 11.12 13.24
CA GLN A 227 -2.61 11.48 11.85
C GLN A 227 -1.10 11.37 11.60
N GLN A 228 -0.72 11.11 10.33
CA GLN A 228 0.67 10.91 9.92
C GLN A 228 1.01 11.71 8.67
N SER A 229 2.18 12.34 8.64
CA SER A 229 2.58 13.21 7.50
C SER A 229 2.80 12.44 6.19
N LEU A 230 3.22 11.16 6.24
CA LEU A 230 3.36 10.31 5.05
C LEU A 230 2.05 9.68 4.56
N LEU A 231 0.97 9.73 5.36
CA LEU A 231 -0.35 9.17 5.04
C LEU A 231 -1.43 10.26 5.15
N PRO A 232 -1.27 11.41 4.44
CA PRO A 232 -2.14 12.56 4.60
C PRO A 232 -3.58 12.21 4.19
N GLY A 233 -4.56 12.68 4.96
CA GLY A 233 -5.97 12.36 4.74
C GLY A 233 -6.44 11.05 5.38
N MET A 234 -5.53 10.20 5.88
CA MET A 234 -5.88 9.07 6.75
C MET A 234 -5.85 9.52 8.22
N THR A 235 -6.92 9.23 8.95
CA THR A 235 -7.02 9.45 10.39
C THR A 235 -7.43 8.14 11.04
N THR A 236 -6.77 7.82 12.15
CA THR A 236 -7.08 6.65 12.97
C THR A 236 -7.58 7.10 14.33
N ASP A 237 -8.73 6.57 14.71
CA ASP A 237 -9.29 6.70 16.05
C ASP A 237 -8.66 5.59 16.92
N LEU A 238 -7.86 5.95 17.92
CA LEU A 238 -7.27 5.04 18.91
C LEU A 238 -8.07 5.13 20.21
N TYR A 239 -8.28 4.00 20.88
CA TYR A 239 -8.98 3.94 22.16
C TYR A 239 -8.06 3.34 23.23
N VAL A 240 -7.60 4.20 24.13
CA VAL A 240 -6.54 3.91 25.11
C VAL A 240 -7.16 3.73 26.51
N ASN A 241 -6.87 2.62 27.20
CA ASN A 241 -7.37 2.42 28.56
C ASN A 241 -6.53 3.15 29.62
N GLN A 242 -6.87 2.97 30.91
CA GLN A 242 -6.16 3.62 32.02
C GLN A 242 -4.70 3.15 32.20
N GLN A 243 -4.33 2.01 31.62
CA GLN A 243 -3.02 1.41 31.66
C GLN A 243 -2.11 1.91 30.53
N GLY A 244 -2.65 2.71 29.59
CA GLY A 244 -1.95 3.17 28.39
C GLY A 244 -2.03 2.18 27.22
N GLU A 245 -2.88 1.16 27.30
CA GLU A 245 -3.00 0.13 26.26
C GLU A 245 -4.03 0.55 25.21
N VAL A 246 -3.68 0.48 23.93
CA VAL A 246 -4.65 0.68 22.84
C VAL A 246 -5.48 -0.59 22.69
N ILE A 247 -6.67 -0.64 23.31
CA ILE A 247 -7.55 -1.83 23.26
C ILE A 247 -8.28 -1.97 21.93
N LYS A 248 -8.45 -0.84 21.21
CA LYS A 248 -9.13 -0.76 19.92
C LYS A 248 -8.51 0.35 19.07
N SER A 249 -8.40 0.13 17.77
CA SER A 249 -8.26 1.20 16.77
C SER A 249 -9.30 1.07 15.67
N ALA A 250 -9.61 2.19 15.01
CA ALA A 250 -10.50 2.26 13.87
C ALA A 250 -9.93 3.22 12.80
N THR A 251 -9.93 2.77 11.54
CA THR A 251 -9.46 3.55 10.39
C THR A 251 -10.43 3.38 9.22
N ASP A 252 -10.75 4.46 8.52
CA ASP A 252 -11.46 4.40 7.23
C ASP A 252 -10.55 3.72 6.19
N PHE A 253 -11.03 2.66 5.55
CA PHE A 253 -10.28 1.88 4.58
C PHE A 253 -11.18 1.34 3.45
N LEU A 254 -10.95 1.76 2.21
CA LEU A 254 -11.70 1.31 1.01
C LEU A 254 -13.23 1.42 1.12
N GLY A 255 -13.73 2.48 1.77
CA GLY A 255 -15.17 2.69 2.01
C GLY A 255 -15.75 1.89 3.18
N ALA A 256 -14.95 1.02 3.80
CA ALA A 256 -15.29 0.31 5.03
C ALA A 256 -14.57 0.93 6.25
N LYS A 257 -14.93 0.48 7.45
CA LYS A 257 -14.06 0.63 8.62
C LYS A 257 -13.20 -0.61 8.78
N MET A 258 -11.90 -0.43 8.88
CA MET A 258 -10.99 -1.42 9.46
C MET A 258 -10.97 -1.20 10.97
N LEU A 259 -11.17 -2.27 11.74
CA LEU A 259 -11.17 -2.26 13.21
C LEU A 259 -10.14 -3.27 13.70
N ILE A 260 -9.25 -2.86 14.59
CA ILE A 260 -8.29 -3.77 15.23
C ILE A 260 -8.58 -3.76 16.72
N TYR A 261 -8.79 -4.94 17.30
CA TYR A 261 -9.06 -5.11 18.73
C TYR A 261 -7.96 -5.94 19.38
N GLN A 262 -7.61 -5.59 20.61
CA GLN A 262 -6.87 -6.49 21.49
C GLN A 262 -7.76 -7.67 21.88
N ALA A 263 -7.22 -8.88 21.76
CA ALA A 263 -7.93 -10.15 21.91
C ALA A 263 -7.07 -11.19 22.64
N SER A 264 -7.66 -12.30 23.06
CA SER A 264 -6.90 -13.46 23.50
C SER A 264 -6.19 -14.13 22.31
N LYS A 265 -5.19 -14.97 22.60
CA LYS A 265 -4.51 -15.79 21.58
C LYS A 265 -5.49 -16.73 20.87
N GLU A 266 -6.42 -17.30 21.62
CA GLU A 266 -7.47 -18.20 21.14
C GLU A 266 -8.44 -17.46 20.21
N GLU A 267 -8.92 -16.28 20.61
CA GLU A 267 -9.79 -15.41 19.79
C GLU A 267 -9.08 -14.95 18.49
N ALA A 268 -7.79 -14.61 18.59
CA ALA A 268 -6.99 -14.20 17.44
C ALA A 268 -6.77 -15.36 16.45
N LEU A 269 -6.45 -16.56 16.95
CA LEU A 269 -6.17 -17.76 16.15
C LEU A 269 -7.43 -18.56 15.72
N GLU A 270 -8.61 -18.25 16.25
CA GLU A 270 -9.87 -18.87 15.79
C GLU A 270 -10.00 -18.77 14.26
N GLU A 271 -10.41 -19.86 13.60
CA GLU A 271 -10.54 -19.88 12.14
C GLU A 271 -11.43 -18.74 11.64
N LEU A 272 -11.09 -18.19 10.47
CA LEU A 272 -11.88 -17.14 9.81
C LEU A 272 -13.21 -17.73 9.30
N SER A 273 -14.17 -17.86 10.21
CA SER A 273 -15.50 -18.38 9.94
C SER A 273 -16.41 -17.30 9.35
N GLY A 274 -16.87 -17.49 8.11
CA GLY A 274 -17.70 -16.52 7.41
C GLY A 274 -17.62 -16.62 5.89
N LYS A 275 -18.29 -15.70 5.19
CA LYS A 275 -18.05 -15.48 3.76
C LYS A 275 -16.81 -14.61 3.62
N GLU A 276 -15.70 -15.21 3.20
CA GLU A 276 -14.44 -14.49 2.94
C GLU A 276 -14.67 -13.21 2.13
N LEU A 277 -14.26 -12.08 2.73
CA LEU A 277 -14.51 -10.72 2.24
C LEU A 277 -13.84 -10.47 0.89
N ASP A 278 -14.60 -10.22 -0.17
CA ASP A 278 -14.04 -9.86 -1.48
C ASP A 278 -13.92 -8.33 -1.62
N LEU A 279 -12.79 -7.77 -1.19
CA LEU A 279 -12.54 -6.33 -1.22
C LEU A 279 -12.68 -5.75 -2.63
N ALA A 280 -12.26 -6.51 -3.63
CA ALA A 280 -12.24 -6.09 -5.01
C ALA A 280 -13.65 -6.08 -5.65
N MET A 281 -14.60 -6.83 -5.06
CA MET A 281 -16.03 -6.72 -5.35
C MET A 281 -16.71 -5.55 -4.60
N GLN A 282 -16.32 -5.29 -3.35
CA GLN A 282 -16.91 -4.23 -2.51
C GLN A 282 -16.53 -2.81 -2.94
N THR A 283 -15.39 -2.67 -3.59
CA THR A 283 -14.81 -1.38 -4.02
C THR A 283 -15.32 -0.89 -5.37
N LEU A 284 -16.21 -1.64 -6.03
CA LEU A 284 -16.79 -1.26 -7.31
C LEU A 284 -17.75 -0.07 -7.18
N VAL A 285 -17.55 0.95 -8.03
CA VAL A 285 -18.43 2.12 -8.12
C VAL A 285 -19.45 1.89 -9.25
N PRO A 286 -20.73 1.55 -8.97
CA PRO A 286 -21.72 1.26 -9.98
C PRO A 286 -22.13 2.51 -10.78
N VAL A 287 -22.37 2.35 -12.08
CA VAL A 287 -22.72 3.43 -13.02
C VAL A 287 -23.74 2.95 -14.06
N SER A 288 -24.37 3.90 -14.77
CA SER A 288 -25.10 3.60 -16.01
C SER A 288 -24.16 2.94 -17.03
N PRO A 289 -24.65 2.00 -17.87
CA PRO A 289 -23.81 1.33 -18.86
C PRO A 289 -23.20 2.31 -19.86
N ILE A 290 -21.90 2.18 -20.14
CA ILE A 290 -21.17 2.95 -21.15
C ILE A 290 -20.88 2.02 -22.34
N PRO A 291 -21.59 2.14 -23.48
CA PRO A 291 -21.36 1.30 -24.65
C PRO A 291 -19.96 1.54 -25.23
N ARG A 292 -19.19 0.46 -25.40
CA ARG A 292 -17.82 0.50 -25.97
C ARG A 292 -16.88 1.50 -25.26
N ALA A 293 -16.99 1.67 -23.94
CA ALA A 293 -16.24 2.67 -23.15
C ALA A 293 -14.72 2.79 -23.46
N HIS A 294 -14.04 1.68 -23.77
CA HIS A 294 -12.61 1.66 -24.11
C HIS A 294 -12.28 2.06 -25.56
N GLU A 295 -13.29 2.34 -26.37
CA GLU A 295 -13.20 2.85 -27.75
C GLU A 295 -13.83 4.24 -27.90
N THR A 296 -14.66 4.66 -26.94
CA THR A 296 -15.30 5.99 -26.92
C THR A 296 -14.25 7.10 -26.76
N GLU A 297 -14.30 8.10 -27.65
CA GLU A 297 -13.37 9.23 -27.67
C GLU A 297 -13.55 10.18 -26.48
N GLN A 298 -14.77 10.38 -25.98
CA GLN A 298 -15.06 11.31 -24.90
C GLN A 298 -16.26 10.86 -24.06
N VAL A 299 -16.16 11.00 -22.73
CA VAL A 299 -17.29 10.84 -21.80
C VAL A 299 -17.23 11.97 -20.76
N ILE A 300 -18.38 12.55 -20.45
CA ILE A 300 -18.56 13.52 -19.38
C ILE A 300 -19.20 12.81 -18.19
N TYR A 301 -18.52 12.87 -17.05
CA TYR A 301 -18.99 12.35 -15.77
C TYR A 301 -19.34 13.51 -14.83
N GLN A 302 -20.36 13.34 -14.01
CA GLN A 302 -20.46 14.07 -12.75
C GLN A 302 -19.91 13.16 -11.64
N VAL A 303 -18.86 13.62 -10.97
CA VAL A 303 -18.26 12.90 -9.83
C VAL A 303 -18.61 13.67 -8.54
N SER A 304 -19.05 12.95 -7.52
CA SER A 304 -19.42 13.51 -6.21
C SER A 304 -18.78 12.73 -5.06
N MET A 305 -18.50 13.41 -3.94
CA MET A 305 -18.00 12.76 -2.72
C MET A 305 -18.78 13.19 -1.48
N GLN A 306 -18.86 12.28 -0.50
CA GLN A 306 -19.50 12.57 0.79
C GLN A 306 -18.61 13.47 1.66
N LYS A 307 -19.00 14.74 1.80
CA LYS A 307 -18.34 15.74 2.67
C LYS A 307 -16.87 16.04 2.30
N ASP A 308 -16.48 15.86 1.04
CA ASP A 308 -15.15 16.19 0.55
C ASP A 308 -15.17 16.62 -0.94
N ASP A 309 -14.12 17.31 -1.38
CA ASP A 309 -13.94 17.80 -2.75
C ASP A 309 -13.31 16.70 -3.64
N PRO A 310 -14.04 16.16 -4.64
CA PRO A 310 -13.50 15.16 -5.56
C PRO A 310 -12.25 15.62 -6.32
N ALA A 311 -12.09 16.93 -6.56
CA ALA A 311 -10.95 17.48 -7.29
C ALA A 311 -9.61 17.31 -6.56
N LYS A 312 -9.60 16.93 -5.27
CA LYS A 312 -8.37 16.57 -4.54
C LYS A 312 -7.78 15.23 -4.98
N TYR A 313 -8.60 14.37 -5.57
CA TYR A 313 -8.26 12.98 -5.88
C TYR A 313 -8.16 12.70 -7.39
N LEU A 314 -8.53 13.66 -8.23
CA LEU A 314 -8.57 13.55 -9.69
C LEU A 314 -7.38 14.29 -10.31
N VAL A 315 -6.70 13.67 -11.27
CA VAL A 315 -5.57 14.29 -11.97
C VAL A 315 -6.06 15.00 -13.23
N ALA A 316 -5.88 16.32 -13.32
CA ALA A 316 -6.11 17.06 -14.56
C ALA A 316 -4.92 16.90 -15.53
N GLY A 317 -5.20 16.87 -16.84
CA GLY A 317 -4.20 16.75 -17.90
C GLY A 317 -4.85 16.61 -19.28
N ASP A 318 -4.08 16.26 -20.30
CA ASP A 318 -4.55 16.22 -21.69
C ASP A 318 -5.76 15.31 -21.93
N THR A 319 -5.85 14.22 -21.16
CA THR A 319 -6.96 13.25 -21.21
C THR A 319 -8.07 13.52 -20.20
N GLN A 320 -7.92 14.47 -19.27
CA GLN A 320 -8.89 14.72 -18.19
C GLN A 320 -9.00 16.20 -17.82
N GLN A 321 -10.20 16.77 -17.97
CA GLN A 321 -10.50 18.14 -17.56
C GLN A 321 -11.49 18.13 -16.38
N ILE A 322 -11.16 18.89 -15.32
CA ILE A 322 -11.95 18.96 -14.09
C ILE A 322 -12.55 20.36 -13.95
N LYS A 323 -13.87 20.42 -13.85
CA LYS A 323 -14.62 21.65 -13.61
C LYS A 323 -15.43 21.49 -12.32
N ARG A 324 -15.06 22.24 -11.26
CA ARG A 324 -15.81 22.26 -10.00
C ARG A 324 -17.21 22.80 -10.24
N LEU A 325 -18.23 22.08 -9.75
CA LEU A 325 -19.63 22.50 -9.76
C LEU A 325 -20.01 23.10 -8.41
N ASP A 326 -19.56 22.48 -7.32
CA ASP A 326 -19.63 22.99 -5.95
C ASP A 326 -18.56 22.32 -5.07
N ALA A 327 -18.65 22.46 -3.75
CA ALA A 327 -17.68 21.94 -2.79
C ALA A 327 -17.55 20.40 -2.77
N ASN A 328 -18.57 19.66 -3.21
CA ASN A 328 -18.63 18.20 -3.15
C ASN A 328 -18.83 17.54 -4.52
N ARG A 329 -18.85 18.32 -5.62
CA ARG A 329 -19.18 17.85 -6.97
C ARG A 329 -18.31 18.49 -8.05
N VAL A 330 -17.89 17.67 -9.02
CA VAL A 330 -17.19 18.11 -10.23
C VAL A 330 -17.83 17.52 -11.49
N GLU A 331 -17.72 18.26 -12.58
CA GLU A 331 -17.86 17.76 -13.94
C GLU A 331 -16.46 17.35 -14.41
N LEU A 332 -16.29 16.08 -14.79
CA LEU A 332 -15.05 15.48 -15.25
C LEU A 332 -15.24 15.06 -16.72
N THR A 333 -14.54 15.72 -17.63
CA THR A 333 -14.48 15.32 -19.04
C THR A 333 -13.26 14.46 -19.25
N VAL A 334 -13.46 13.16 -19.51
CA VAL A 334 -12.39 12.25 -19.92
C VAL A 334 -12.40 12.15 -21.44
N THR A 335 -11.23 12.30 -22.06
CA THR A 335 -11.04 12.21 -23.51
C THR A 335 -9.88 11.28 -23.82
N LYS A 336 -10.03 10.44 -24.84
CA LYS A 336 -8.97 9.58 -25.37
C LYS A 336 -7.79 10.45 -25.83
N ALA A 337 -6.57 9.97 -25.57
CA ALA A 337 -5.37 10.63 -26.07
C ALA A 337 -5.30 10.52 -27.61
N ALA A 338 -5.04 11.65 -28.28
CA ALA A 338 -4.69 11.63 -29.70
C ALA A 338 -3.39 10.84 -29.91
N GLU A 339 -3.24 10.16 -31.04
CA GLU A 339 -1.98 9.47 -31.36
C GLU A 339 -0.83 10.47 -31.50
N PRO A 340 0.43 10.10 -31.16
CA PRO A 340 1.59 10.97 -31.35
C PRO A 340 2.05 10.96 -32.82
N GLU A 341 2.16 12.14 -33.42
CA GLU A 341 2.66 12.29 -34.79
C GLU A 341 4.17 12.60 -34.83
N ALA A 342 4.71 13.22 -33.78
CA ALA A 342 6.09 13.64 -33.67
C ALA A 342 6.86 12.91 -32.55
N PHE A 343 8.14 12.65 -32.80
CA PHE A 343 9.05 11.94 -31.89
C PHE A 343 10.34 12.74 -31.63
N PRO A 344 10.25 13.99 -31.12
CA PRO A 344 11.41 14.70 -30.63
C PRO A 344 12.03 13.95 -29.43
N ALA A 345 13.28 14.28 -29.08
CA ALA A 345 13.83 13.85 -27.81
C ALA A 345 12.94 14.36 -26.67
N ALA A 346 12.65 13.50 -25.69
CA ALA A 346 11.84 13.85 -24.54
C ALA A 346 12.58 14.88 -23.67
N ASP A 347 11.93 16.00 -23.36
CA ASP A 347 12.40 16.95 -22.35
C ASP A 347 11.78 16.57 -21.01
N ILE A 348 12.35 15.54 -20.37
CA ILE A 348 11.82 14.94 -19.15
C ILE A 348 12.93 14.38 -18.26
N ASP A 349 12.67 14.31 -16.96
CA ASP A 349 13.63 13.82 -15.97
C ASP A 349 14.04 12.36 -16.25
N ALA A 350 15.31 12.05 -15.96
CA ALA A 350 15.88 10.72 -16.14
C ALA A 350 15.19 9.66 -15.27
N GLU A 351 14.48 10.00 -14.18
CA GLU A 351 13.71 9.06 -13.38
C GLU A 351 12.63 8.29 -14.18
N PHE A 352 12.17 8.86 -15.30
CA PHE A 352 11.19 8.22 -16.19
C PHE A 352 11.80 7.26 -17.20
N VAL A 353 13.14 7.21 -17.32
CA VAL A 353 13.89 6.33 -18.23
C VAL A 353 14.75 5.32 -17.46
N ASN A 354 15.29 5.71 -16.31
CA ASN A 354 16.16 4.88 -15.48
C ASN A 354 15.39 3.71 -14.83
N PRO A 355 16.08 2.60 -14.50
CA PRO A 355 15.50 1.54 -13.72
C PRO A 355 15.20 2.00 -12.29
N THR A 356 14.22 1.38 -11.64
CA THR A 356 13.95 1.54 -10.20
C THR A 356 13.76 0.17 -9.55
N GLN A 357 13.69 0.13 -8.22
CA GLN A 357 13.42 -1.08 -7.43
C GLN A 357 12.15 -1.88 -7.82
N PHE A 358 11.23 -1.30 -8.59
CA PHE A 358 10.02 -1.96 -9.10
C PHE A 358 9.96 -2.02 -10.64
N LEU A 359 10.71 -1.15 -11.33
CA LEU A 359 10.77 -1.06 -12.79
C LEU A 359 12.20 -1.33 -13.27
N GLN A 360 12.66 -2.57 -13.10
CA GLN A 360 14.01 -3.03 -13.46
C GLN A 360 14.24 -3.08 -14.98
N SER A 361 14.27 -1.93 -15.66
CA SER A 361 14.45 -1.82 -17.12
C SER A 361 15.82 -2.28 -17.65
N THR A 362 16.76 -2.60 -16.76
CA THR A 362 18.08 -3.16 -17.06
C THR A 362 18.20 -4.66 -16.76
N ASP A 363 17.13 -5.33 -16.32
CA ASP A 363 17.10 -6.78 -16.14
C ASP A 363 17.10 -7.50 -17.50
N GLU A 364 17.92 -8.55 -17.64
CA GLU A 364 18.06 -9.29 -18.91
C GLU A 364 16.74 -9.87 -19.42
N GLY A 365 15.85 -10.33 -18.54
CA GLY A 365 14.53 -10.85 -18.93
C GLY A 365 13.61 -9.74 -19.44
N VAL A 366 13.61 -8.58 -18.78
CA VAL A 366 12.84 -7.40 -19.22
C VAL A 366 13.32 -6.92 -20.60
N ILE A 367 14.64 -6.85 -20.80
CA ILE A 367 15.25 -6.50 -22.09
C ILE A 367 14.85 -7.51 -23.18
N GLN A 368 14.97 -8.81 -22.91
CA GLN A 368 14.60 -9.87 -23.86
C GLN A 368 13.12 -9.79 -24.28
N HIS A 369 12.20 -9.52 -23.34
CA HIS A 369 10.79 -9.31 -23.69
C HIS A 369 10.57 -8.05 -24.53
N ALA A 370 11.26 -6.95 -24.21
CA ALA A 370 11.18 -5.71 -24.99
C ALA A 370 11.68 -5.91 -26.42
N GLU A 371 12.86 -6.51 -26.61
CA GLU A 371 13.44 -6.84 -27.92
C GLU A 371 12.56 -7.81 -28.72
N ALA A 372 12.04 -8.86 -28.08
CA ALA A 372 11.12 -9.81 -28.72
C ALA A 372 9.79 -9.17 -29.16
N ALA A 373 9.36 -8.10 -28.48
CA ALA A 373 8.17 -7.33 -28.85
C ALA A 373 8.42 -6.38 -30.02
N VAL A 374 9.50 -5.58 -29.98
CA VAL A 374 9.77 -4.53 -30.99
C VAL A 374 10.41 -5.06 -32.28
N GLN A 375 11.17 -6.15 -32.19
CA GLN A 375 11.92 -6.74 -33.30
C GLN A 375 12.87 -5.73 -33.97
N SER A 376 12.49 -5.19 -35.14
CA SER A 376 13.25 -4.19 -35.89
C SER A 376 12.50 -2.87 -36.07
N GLU A 377 11.36 -2.67 -35.39
CA GLU A 377 10.62 -1.42 -35.42
C GLU A 377 11.39 -0.32 -34.68
N THR A 378 11.44 0.87 -35.29
CA THR A 378 12.21 2.04 -34.81
C THR A 378 11.33 3.26 -34.53
N ASN A 379 10.06 3.25 -34.96
CA ASN A 379 9.11 4.28 -34.60
C ASN A 379 8.67 4.12 -33.12
N PRO A 380 8.90 5.11 -32.24
CA PRO A 380 8.62 4.99 -30.81
C PRO A 380 7.18 4.62 -30.45
N TRP A 381 6.20 5.16 -31.19
CA TRP A 381 4.79 4.82 -30.95
C TRP A 381 4.49 3.37 -31.31
N LYS A 382 4.93 2.91 -32.48
CA LYS A 382 4.76 1.51 -32.88
C LYS A 382 5.49 0.54 -31.96
N GLN A 383 6.69 0.89 -31.48
CA GLN A 383 7.39 0.12 -30.45
C GLN A 383 6.54 -0.02 -29.18
N ALA A 384 5.97 1.09 -28.68
CA ALA A 384 5.11 1.09 -27.50
C ALA A 384 3.83 0.24 -27.71
N LEU A 385 3.19 0.36 -28.87
CA LEU A 385 2.03 -0.45 -29.27
C LEU A 385 2.35 -1.94 -29.40
N LEU A 386 3.53 -2.29 -29.91
CA LEU A 386 4.00 -3.68 -30.01
C LEU A 386 4.27 -4.27 -28.63
N MET A 387 4.87 -3.50 -27.71
CA MET A 387 5.12 -3.90 -26.33
C MET A 387 3.81 -4.07 -25.53
N GLU A 388 2.84 -3.15 -25.65
CA GLU A 388 1.51 -3.28 -25.02
C GLU A 388 0.83 -4.59 -25.46
N LYS A 389 0.79 -4.84 -26.78
CA LYS A 389 0.22 -6.07 -27.38
C LYS A 389 1.04 -7.31 -27.07
N TYR A 390 2.34 -7.19 -26.79
CA TYR A 390 3.17 -8.31 -26.36
C TYR A 390 2.84 -8.71 -24.92
N VAL A 391 2.80 -7.76 -23.99
CA VAL A 391 2.43 -8.01 -22.59
C VAL A 391 1.03 -8.61 -22.53
N HIS A 392 0.04 -8.00 -23.19
CA HIS A 392 -1.33 -8.52 -23.27
C HIS A 392 -1.41 -9.99 -23.74
N ARG A 393 -0.62 -10.35 -24.77
CA ARG A 393 -0.68 -11.70 -25.36
C ARG A 393 0.08 -12.74 -24.56
N ASN A 394 1.11 -12.38 -23.79
CA ASN A 394 1.95 -13.35 -23.08
C ASN A 394 1.57 -13.47 -21.59
N LEU A 395 1.15 -12.38 -20.94
CA LEU A 395 0.81 -12.31 -19.51
C LEU A 395 -0.62 -12.81 -19.23
N LYS A 396 -0.93 -14.02 -19.74
CA LYS A 396 -2.31 -14.59 -19.71
C LYS A 396 -2.70 -15.20 -18.38
N LYS A 397 -1.73 -15.60 -17.55
CA LYS A 397 -1.98 -16.16 -16.23
C LYS A 397 -2.36 -15.02 -15.28
N LYS A 398 -3.65 -14.89 -15.01
CA LYS A 398 -4.18 -13.88 -14.10
C LYS A 398 -3.96 -14.38 -12.65
N ASN A 399 -3.07 -13.71 -11.90
CA ASN A 399 -2.70 -14.02 -10.51
C ASN A 399 -2.90 -12.78 -9.61
N PHE A 400 -3.53 -12.96 -8.44
CA PHE A 400 -3.89 -11.89 -7.48
C PHE A 400 -3.67 -12.33 -6.03
N SER A 401 -3.03 -13.49 -5.85
CA SER A 401 -2.42 -13.93 -4.59
C SER A 401 -1.10 -13.20 -4.34
N THR A 402 -0.51 -12.60 -5.38
CA THR A 402 0.59 -11.64 -5.26
C THR A 402 0.04 -10.28 -4.82
N ALA A 403 0.71 -9.64 -3.84
CA ALA A 403 0.39 -8.27 -3.45
C ALA A 403 1.00 -7.24 -4.41
N LEU A 404 2.30 -7.37 -4.72
CA LEU A 404 3.03 -6.53 -5.68
C LEU A 404 4.27 -7.29 -6.16
N ALA A 405 4.33 -7.71 -7.43
CA ALA A 405 5.55 -8.26 -8.03
C ALA A 405 6.36 -7.19 -8.78
N SER A 406 7.69 -7.27 -8.71
CA SER A 406 8.59 -6.42 -9.50
C SER A 406 8.59 -6.78 -10.99
N ALA A 407 8.96 -5.83 -11.87
CA ALA A 407 9.04 -6.09 -13.30
C ALA A 407 9.94 -7.30 -13.66
N THR A 408 11.02 -7.50 -12.91
CA THR A 408 11.89 -8.70 -13.00
C THR A 408 11.15 -10.01 -12.72
N GLU A 409 10.28 -10.06 -11.70
CA GLU A 409 9.51 -11.26 -11.37
C GLU A 409 8.40 -11.53 -12.39
N VAL A 410 7.77 -10.46 -12.86
CA VAL A 410 6.74 -10.55 -13.91
C VAL A 410 7.35 -11.07 -15.21
N ALA A 411 8.53 -10.59 -15.62
CA ALA A 411 9.27 -11.11 -16.77
C ALA A 411 9.57 -12.62 -16.63
N ARG A 412 9.97 -13.08 -15.44
CA ARG A 412 10.27 -14.51 -15.20
C ARG A 412 9.02 -15.40 -15.23
N ASN A 413 7.92 -14.96 -14.62
CA ASN A 413 6.76 -15.81 -14.37
C ASN A 413 5.63 -15.64 -15.40
N MET A 414 5.57 -14.48 -16.08
CA MET A 414 4.53 -14.04 -17.02
C MET A 414 3.10 -14.23 -16.50
N GLU A 415 2.91 -13.89 -15.23
CA GLU A 415 1.64 -13.96 -14.50
C GLU A 415 1.44 -12.75 -13.57
N GLY A 416 0.19 -12.40 -13.32
CA GLY A 416 -0.18 -11.23 -12.51
C GLY A 416 -1.41 -10.49 -13.03
N ASP A 417 -1.55 -9.26 -12.55
CA ASP A 417 -2.71 -8.39 -12.72
C ASP A 417 -2.42 -7.07 -13.43
N CYS A 418 -3.30 -6.07 -13.35
CA CYS A 418 -3.04 -4.80 -14.02
C CYS A 418 -1.76 -4.12 -13.51
N THR A 419 -1.42 -4.34 -12.24
CA THR A 419 -0.18 -3.92 -11.58
C THR A 419 1.01 -4.53 -12.33
N GLU A 420 1.07 -5.86 -12.44
CA GLU A 420 2.13 -6.56 -13.17
C GLU A 420 2.16 -6.24 -14.67
N HIS A 421 0.99 -6.07 -15.32
CA HIS A 421 0.92 -5.67 -16.72
C HIS A 421 1.48 -4.25 -16.93
N ALA A 422 1.13 -3.30 -16.04
CA ALA A 422 1.59 -1.92 -16.11
C ALA A 422 3.09 -1.81 -15.78
N MET A 423 3.57 -2.57 -14.80
CA MET A 423 4.97 -2.56 -14.40
C MET A 423 5.89 -3.21 -15.43
N LEU A 424 5.51 -4.38 -15.98
CA LEU A 424 6.29 -4.99 -17.06
C LEU A 424 6.30 -4.09 -18.31
N LEU A 425 5.16 -3.52 -18.72
CA LEU A 425 5.11 -2.61 -19.86
C LEU A 425 5.97 -1.35 -19.63
N ALA A 426 5.87 -0.72 -18.46
CA ALA A 426 6.70 0.44 -18.13
C ALA A 426 8.20 0.12 -18.15
N ALA A 427 8.61 -1.04 -17.60
CA ALA A 427 10.01 -1.46 -17.61
C ALA A 427 10.51 -1.81 -19.02
N MET A 428 9.69 -2.46 -19.86
CA MET A 428 10.01 -2.74 -21.26
C MET A 428 10.16 -1.45 -22.10
N LEU A 429 9.28 -0.46 -21.91
CA LEU A 429 9.39 0.86 -22.55
C LEU A 429 10.71 1.55 -22.19
N ARG A 430 11.06 1.57 -20.90
CA ARG A 430 12.32 2.13 -20.40
C ARG A 430 13.56 1.39 -20.92
N ALA A 431 13.47 0.07 -21.12
CA ALA A 431 14.55 -0.71 -21.74
C ALA A 431 14.84 -0.22 -23.17
N GLN A 432 13.79 0.14 -23.92
CA GLN A 432 13.86 0.77 -25.26
C GLN A 432 14.07 2.30 -25.23
N LYS A 433 14.45 2.86 -24.07
CA LYS A 433 14.69 4.30 -23.85
C LYS A 433 13.47 5.22 -24.08
N LEU A 434 12.27 4.65 -24.06
CA LEU A 434 11.03 5.41 -24.07
C LEU A 434 10.68 5.77 -22.61
N PRO A 435 10.55 7.07 -22.25
CA PRO A 435 10.22 7.44 -20.88
C PRO A 435 8.82 6.94 -20.54
N ALA A 436 8.68 6.27 -19.40
CA ALA A 436 7.43 5.66 -18.98
C ALA A 436 7.20 5.81 -17.48
N ARG A 437 5.93 5.92 -17.09
CA ARG A 437 5.48 5.89 -15.70
C ARG A 437 4.25 5.00 -15.55
N VAL A 438 3.87 4.71 -14.32
CA VAL A 438 2.62 4.01 -14.02
C VAL A 438 1.57 5.02 -13.55
N ALA A 439 0.31 4.79 -13.92
CA ALA A 439 -0.83 5.57 -13.50
C ALA A 439 -1.87 4.66 -12.83
N VAL A 440 -2.57 5.19 -11.83
CA VAL A 440 -3.63 4.48 -11.10
C VAL A 440 -4.92 5.28 -11.11
N GLY A 441 -6.02 4.56 -10.97
CA GLY A 441 -7.34 5.14 -10.85
C GLY A 441 -8.42 4.08 -11.02
N LEU A 442 -9.39 4.36 -11.88
CA LEU A 442 -10.56 3.53 -12.09
C LEU A 442 -10.72 3.15 -13.57
N VAL A 443 -11.06 1.89 -13.85
CA VAL A 443 -11.45 1.43 -15.19
C VAL A 443 -12.89 0.95 -15.20
N TYR A 444 -13.64 1.27 -16.25
CA TYR A 444 -14.99 0.77 -16.45
C TYR A 444 -14.97 -0.74 -16.79
N ILE A 445 -15.81 -1.52 -16.12
CA ILE A 445 -15.92 -2.98 -16.30
C ILE A 445 -17.30 -3.28 -16.93
N PRO A 446 -17.38 -3.50 -18.26
CA PRO A 446 -18.67 -3.59 -18.97
C PRO A 446 -19.64 -4.64 -18.41
N ASN A 447 -19.13 -5.83 -18.09
CA ASN A 447 -19.93 -6.94 -17.56
C ASN A 447 -20.45 -6.70 -16.12
N ARG A 448 -19.97 -5.65 -15.46
CA ARG A 448 -20.37 -5.27 -14.08
C ARG A 448 -21.12 -3.94 -14.02
N LYS A 449 -21.08 -3.12 -15.09
CA LYS A 449 -21.66 -1.76 -15.12
C LYS A 449 -21.11 -0.91 -13.96
N SER A 450 -19.82 -1.04 -13.71
CA SER A 450 -19.14 -0.41 -12.58
C SER A 450 -17.74 0.01 -13.00
N PHE A 451 -17.22 1.06 -12.37
CA PHE A 451 -15.79 1.31 -12.28
C PHE A 451 -15.16 0.46 -11.18
N GLY A 452 -13.94 -0.02 -11.39
CA GLY A 452 -13.11 -0.68 -10.38
C GLY A 452 -11.69 -0.14 -10.38
N GLY A 453 -10.97 -0.28 -9.26
CA GLY A 453 -9.57 0.11 -9.14
C GLY A 453 -8.69 -0.54 -10.21
N HIS A 454 -7.81 0.24 -10.82
CA HIS A 454 -6.98 -0.19 -11.96
C HIS A 454 -5.66 0.58 -12.03
N MET A 455 -4.68 -0.02 -12.71
CA MET A 455 -3.34 0.50 -12.95
C MET A 455 -2.95 0.26 -14.40
N TRP A 456 -2.34 1.25 -15.04
CA TRP A 456 -1.89 1.21 -16.43
C TRP A 456 -0.57 1.95 -16.62
N THR A 457 -0.05 1.96 -17.83
CA THR A 457 1.22 2.61 -18.17
C THR A 457 0.96 3.91 -18.92
N GLU A 458 1.78 4.93 -18.68
CA GLU A 458 1.84 6.10 -19.55
C GLU A 458 3.24 6.19 -20.15
N VAL A 459 3.34 6.35 -21.47
CA VAL A 459 4.59 6.62 -22.19
C VAL A 459 4.65 8.12 -22.54
N PHE A 460 5.81 8.73 -22.42
CA PHE A 460 6.00 10.14 -22.80
C PHE A 460 6.48 10.22 -24.25
N LEU A 461 5.60 10.68 -25.14
CA LEU A 461 5.85 10.90 -26.56
C LEU A 461 5.17 12.21 -26.96
N ASP A 462 5.68 12.90 -27.99
CA ASP A 462 5.04 14.16 -28.47
C ASP A 462 4.90 15.23 -27.36
N GLN A 463 5.86 15.25 -26.42
CA GLN A 463 5.89 16.08 -25.20
C GLN A 463 4.68 15.93 -24.26
N ARG A 464 3.97 14.78 -24.32
CA ARG A 464 2.79 14.48 -23.50
C ARG A 464 2.75 13.04 -23.02
N TRP A 465 1.99 12.81 -21.95
CA TRP A 465 1.79 11.49 -21.39
C TRP A 465 0.65 10.75 -22.11
N ILE A 466 0.99 9.69 -22.83
CA ILE A 466 0.06 8.90 -23.62
C ILE A 466 -0.17 7.55 -22.93
N PRO A 467 -1.40 7.25 -22.50
CA PRO A 467 -1.69 6.03 -21.75
C PRO A 467 -1.81 4.80 -22.66
N LEU A 468 -1.35 3.66 -22.13
CA LEU A 468 -1.40 2.32 -22.72
C LEU A 468 -1.87 1.33 -21.65
N ASP A 469 -2.72 0.38 -22.05
CA ASP A 469 -3.29 -0.60 -21.12
C ASP A 469 -3.06 -2.01 -21.65
N ALA A 470 -1.96 -2.62 -21.22
CA ALA A 470 -1.62 -4.00 -21.55
C ALA A 470 -2.66 -5.01 -21.05
N THR A 471 -3.55 -4.69 -20.11
CA THR A 471 -4.65 -5.61 -19.77
C THR A 471 -5.68 -5.73 -20.89
N LEU A 472 -5.78 -4.70 -21.76
CA LEU A 472 -6.68 -4.63 -22.91
C LEU A 472 -5.97 -4.84 -24.26
N GLY A 473 -4.72 -4.39 -24.40
CA GLY A 473 -3.91 -4.55 -25.62
C GLY A 473 -4.49 -3.85 -26.87
N LYS A 474 -5.28 -2.78 -26.68
CA LYS A 474 -6.06 -2.11 -27.74
C LYS A 474 -5.28 -1.04 -28.51
N GLY A 475 -4.10 -0.65 -28.06
CA GLY A 475 -3.30 0.41 -28.64
C GLY A 475 -3.66 1.79 -28.10
N GLY A 476 -3.72 1.91 -26.78
CA GLY A 476 -4.21 3.10 -26.07
C GLY A 476 -5.53 2.88 -25.32
N ILE A 477 -5.97 3.91 -24.59
CA ILE A 477 -7.19 3.86 -23.77
C ILE A 477 -8.27 4.80 -24.33
N GLY A 478 -9.53 4.35 -24.28
CA GLY A 478 -10.70 5.23 -24.48
C GLY A 478 -11.10 5.96 -23.20
N ALA A 479 -12.18 6.73 -23.25
CA ALA A 479 -12.67 7.52 -22.12
C ALA A 479 -13.20 6.72 -20.90
N GLY A 480 -13.20 5.38 -20.97
CA GLY A 480 -13.56 4.47 -19.87
C GLY A 480 -12.54 4.32 -18.74
N HIS A 481 -11.55 5.21 -18.62
CA HIS A 481 -10.48 5.19 -17.62
C HIS A 481 -10.38 6.55 -16.92
N ILE A 482 -10.49 6.57 -15.59
CA ILE A 482 -10.42 7.78 -14.76
C ILE A 482 -9.16 7.77 -13.90
N LYS A 483 -8.26 8.73 -14.09
CA LYS A 483 -6.97 8.82 -13.39
C LYS A 483 -7.06 9.55 -12.06
N LEU A 484 -6.50 8.91 -11.02
CA LEU A 484 -6.42 9.42 -9.65
C LEU A 484 -4.98 9.67 -9.17
N GLY A 485 -3.97 9.09 -9.83
CA GLY A 485 -2.56 9.32 -9.51
C GLY A 485 -1.61 8.75 -10.56
N ASP A 486 -0.33 9.08 -10.44
CA ASP A 486 0.78 8.44 -11.17
C ASP A 486 2.09 8.50 -10.38
N SER A 487 3.06 7.68 -10.79
CA SER A 487 4.41 7.68 -10.22
C SER A 487 5.43 7.11 -11.20
N SER A 488 6.65 7.64 -11.16
CA SER A 488 7.84 7.04 -11.77
C SER A 488 8.29 5.75 -11.08
N LEU A 489 7.73 5.45 -9.89
CA LEU A 489 8.21 4.46 -8.92
C LEU A 489 9.69 4.63 -8.54
N SER A 490 10.19 5.88 -8.57
CA SER A 490 11.54 6.22 -8.13
C SER A 490 11.67 6.22 -6.60
N GLU A 491 12.88 5.98 -6.12
CA GLU A 491 13.23 5.90 -4.70
C GLU A 491 13.05 7.25 -3.98
N ASN A 492 13.25 8.34 -4.73
CA ASN A 492 13.02 9.71 -4.27
C ASN A 492 11.52 10.11 -4.28
N GLY A 493 10.71 9.44 -5.09
CA GLY A 493 9.28 9.73 -5.26
C GLY A 493 8.39 9.28 -4.10
N PRO A 494 7.06 9.37 -4.27
CA PRO A 494 6.10 8.66 -3.42
C PRO A 494 6.40 7.16 -3.47
N THR A 495 6.28 6.49 -2.33
CA THR A 495 6.44 5.02 -2.28
C THR A 495 5.40 4.35 -3.19
N PRO A 496 5.64 3.13 -3.69
CA PRO A 496 4.65 2.39 -4.49
C PRO A 496 3.29 2.26 -3.79
N LEU A 497 3.32 2.26 -2.46
CA LEU A 497 2.14 2.28 -1.61
C LEU A 497 1.38 3.62 -1.65
N ALA A 498 2.11 4.72 -1.60
CA ALA A 498 1.55 6.07 -1.61
C ALA A 498 0.82 6.38 -2.93
N LEU A 499 1.23 5.75 -4.04
CA LEU A 499 0.55 5.81 -5.34
C LEU A 499 -0.95 5.46 -5.22
N PHE A 500 -1.32 4.47 -4.40
CA PHE A 500 -2.70 4.02 -4.25
C PHE A 500 -3.52 4.85 -3.25
N LEU A 501 -2.93 5.76 -2.46
CA LEU A 501 -3.67 6.54 -1.45
C LEU A 501 -4.91 7.29 -2.00
N PRO A 502 -4.87 7.94 -3.18
CA PRO A 502 -6.06 8.55 -3.77
C PRO A 502 -7.19 7.54 -4.04
N VAL A 503 -6.85 6.30 -4.41
CA VAL A 503 -7.82 5.19 -4.57
C VAL A 503 -8.43 4.84 -3.21
N ILE A 504 -7.61 4.58 -2.19
CA ILE A 504 -8.10 4.17 -0.85
C ILE A 504 -9.00 5.24 -0.21
N GLN A 505 -8.67 6.51 -0.42
CA GLN A 505 -9.38 7.63 0.20
C GLN A 505 -10.67 8.03 -0.54
N SER A 506 -10.74 7.82 -1.86
CA SER A 506 -11.94 8.13 -2.66
C SER A 506 -12.93 6.97 -2.75
N VAL A 507 -12.46 5.73 -2.84
CA VAL A 507 -13.31 4.55 -3.02
C VAL A 507 -14.29 4.39 -1.85
N GLY A 508 -15.55 4.13 -2.19
CA GLY A 508 -16.69 4.06 -1.26
C GLY A 508 -17.21 5.41 -0.73
N LYS A 509 -16.45 6.50 -0.86
CA LYS A 509 -16.91 7.88 -0.63
C LYS A 509 -17.39 8.56 -1.91
N LEU A 510 -16.87 8.10 -3.04
CA LEU A 510 -17.08 8.64 -4.39
C LEU A 510 -18.28 7.99 -5.10
N SER A 511 -19.02 8.78 -5.87
CA SER A 511 -20.09 8.35 -6.78
C SER A 511 -19.88 8.97 -8.15
N ILE A 512 -20.17 8.21 -9.21
CA ILE A 512 -20.00 8.62 -10.61
C ILE A 512 -21.35 8.53 -11.31
N GLU A 513 -21.72 9.58 -12.03
CA GLU A 513 -22.90 9.61 -12.89
C GLU A 513 -22.46 9.94 -14.32
N VAL A 514 -22.80 9.08 -15.29
CA VAL A 514 -22.53 9.33 -16.71
C VAL A 514 -23.50 10.41 -17.19
N ARG A 515 -22.98 11.56 -17.63
CA ARG A 515 -23.78 12.70 -18.10
C ARG A 515 -23.94 12.70 -19.62
N ASP A 516 -22.87 12.38 -20.33
CA ASP A 516 -22.83 12.32 -21.78
C ASP A 516 -21.73 11.36 -22.24
N ASP A 517 -22.01 10.48 -23.20
CA ASP A 517 -21.08 9.50 -23.76
C ASP A 517 -20.97 9.55 -25.30
N HIS A 518 -21.32 10.71 -25.91
CA HIS A 518 -21.28 10.93 -27.36
C HIS A 518 -20.04 10.31 -28.05
N PRO A 519 -20.21 9.28 -28.89
CA PRO A 519 -19.17 8.88 -29.82
C PRO A 519 -19.03 9.97 -30.87
N ARG A 520 -17.97 10.79 -30.78
CA ARG A 520 -17.61 11.72 -31.86
C ARG A 520 -17.14 10.95 -33.08
N THR A 521 -18.09 10.53 -33.92
CA THR A 521 -17.80 10.11 -35.29
C THR A 521 -17.40 11.33 -36.11
N GLN A 522 -16.18 11.33 -36.63
CA GLN A 522 -15.82 11.93 -37.90
C GLN A 522 -15.28 10.83 -38.81
#